data_AF-A0A4Y7S002-F1
#
_entry.id   AF-A0A4Y7S002-F1
#
_cell.length_a   1.000
_cell.length_b   1.000
_cell.length_c   1.000
_cell.angle_alpha   90.00
_cell.angle_beta   90.00
_cell.angle_gamma   90.00
#
_symmetry.space_group_name_H-M   'P 1'
#
loop_
_entity.id
_entity.type
_entity.pdbx_description
1 polymer ?
#
loop_
_entity_poly.entity_id
_entity_poly.type
_entity_poly.pdbx_seq_one_letter_code
_entity_poly.pdbx_strand_id
1 'polypeptide(L)'
;MASEIGYKTILISSKYFTVEKWEIKDLCDLISLDVFLLICIVNGMGELLYEDGSITLTMGSSIMIPANMGKYQIKGNIEAIVSYVNKY
;
A
#
# COMPACT_ATOMS: atom_id res chain seq x y z
N MET A 1 4.85 -15.62 9.45
CA MET A 1 6.05 -15.10 8.77
C MET A 1 5.54 -13.94 7.93
N ALA A 2 5.91 -12.71 8.26
CA ALA A 2 5.44 -11.54 7.52
C ALA A 2 6.06 -11.57 6.13
N SER A 3 5.25 -11.67 5.08
CA SER A 3 5.78 -11.49 3.73
C SER A 3 6.02 -9.99 3.50
N GLU A 4 7.29 -9.62 3.42
CA GLU A 4 7.74 -8.25 3.16
C GLU A 4 7.27 -7.80 1.77
N ILE A 5 7.06 -6.50 1.58
CA ILE A 5 6.84 -5.90 0.26
C ILE A 5 8.00 -6.38 -0.64
N GLY A 6 7.67 -6.94 -1.81
CA GLY A 6 8.67 -7.49 -2.73
C GLY A 6 9.83 -6.51 -2.99
N TYR A 7 9.50 -5.27 -3.36
CA TYR A 7 10.43 -4.15 -3.37
C TYR A 7 9.74 -2.82 -3.03
N LYS A 8 10.41 -1.96 -2.25
CA LYS A 8 9.95 -0.61 -1.90
C LYS A 8 11.03 0.41 -2.25
N THR A 9 10.69 1.38 -3.09
CA THR A 9 11.60 2.44 -3.54
C THR A 9 11.04 3.80 -3.16
N ILE A 10 11.80 4.61 -2.41
CA ILE A 10 11.43 6.00 -2.13
C ILE A 10 11.65 6.84 -3.39
N LEU A 11 10.58 7.43 -3.93
CA LEU A 11 10.64 8.30 -5.10
C LEU A 11 10.90 9.76 -4.71
N ILE A 12 10.27 10.21 -3.63
CA ILE A 12 10.52 11.51 -3.01
C ILE A 12 10.25 11.41 -1.51
N SER A 13 11.06 12.09 -0.71
CA SER A 13 10.81 12.31 0.70
C SER A 13 11.10 13.78 1.01
N SER A 14 10.10 14.46 1.57
CA SER A 14 10.18 15.86 1.95
C SER A 14 9.69 16.03 3.39
N LYS A 15 9.78 17.24 3.95
CA LYS A 15 9.20 17.51 5.28
C LYS A 15 7.66 17.39 5.33
N TYR A 16 6.98 17.34 4.18
CA TYR A 16 5.50 17.34 4.14
C TYR A 16 4.94 15.95 3.87
N PHE A 17 5.56 15.21 2.95
CA PHE A 17 5.09 13.90 2.50
C PHE A 17 6.22 13.06 1.93
N THR A 18 5.96 11.76 1.87
CA THR A 18 6.79 10.76 1.21
C THR A 18 5.97 10.08 0.13
N VAL A 19 6.60 9.79 -1.02
CA VAL A 19 6.02 8.94 -2.07
C VAL A 19 6.97 7.78 -2.34
N GLU A 20 6.39 6.60 -2.43
CA GLU A 20 7.08 5.34 -2.64
C GLU A 20 6.49 4.61 -3.83
N LYS A 21 7.32 3.86 -4.53
CA LYS A 21 6.88 2.81 -5.43
C LYS A 21 6.95 1.48 -4.69
N TRP A 22 5.83 0.76 -4.64
CA TRP A 22 5.74 -0.59 -4.11
C TRP A 22 5.62 -1.58 -5.26
N GLU A 23 6.38 -2.66 -5.20
CA GLU A 23 6.26 -3.82 -6.08
C GLU A 23 5.94 -5.02 -5.20
N ILE A 24 4.72 -5.53 -5.31
CA ILE A 24 4.25 -6.67 -4.53
C ILE A 24 4.14 -7.88 -5.44
N LYS A 25 4.69 -9.00 -4.98
CA LYS A 25 4.58 -10.30 -5.62
C LYS A 25 3.89 -11.26 -4.67
N ASP A 26 2.87 -11.95 -5.17
CA ASP A 26 2.04 -12.94 -4.47
C ASP A 26 1.26 -12.43 -3.26
N LEU A 27 1.91 -12.08 -2.15
CA LEU A 27 1.26 -11.67 -0.91
C LEU A 27 2.20 -10.80 -0.08
N CYS A 28 1.69 -9.71 0.48
CA CYS A 28 2.39 -8.88 1.45
C CYS A 28 1.53 -8.62 2.68
N ASP A 29 2.08 -8.87 3.87
CA ASP A 29 1.47 -8.54 5.15
C ASP A 29 1.85 -7.13 5.58
N LEU A 30 0.86 -6.32 5.94
CA LEU A 30 1.05 -4.91 6.27
C LEU A 30 0.30 -4.54 7.56
N ILE A 31 0.77 -3.46 8.18
CA ILE A 31 0.15 -2.83 9.35
C ILE A 31 -0.04 -1.35 9.02
N SER A 32 -1.20 -0.81 9.36
CA SER A 32 -1.50 0.61 9.14
C SER A 32 -0.48 1.50 9.84
N LEU A 33 -0.08 2.57 9.16
CA LEU A 33 0.69 3.63 9.78
C LEU A 33 -0.24 4.52 10.61
N ASP A 34 0.30 5.35 11.49
CA ASP A 34 -0.48 6.36 12.21
C ASP A 34 -0.95 7.54 11.32
N VAL A 35 -0.88 7.39 10.01
CA VAL A 35 -1.34 8.33 8.98
C VAL A 35 -2.05 7.52 7.90
N PHE A 36 -2.96 8.14 7.16
CA PHE A 36 -3.58 7.45 6.04
C PHE A 36 -2.57 7.27 4.89
N LEU A 37 -2.70 6.17 4.15
CA LEU A 37 -1.98 5.95 2.90
C LEU A 37 -2.92 6.19 1.73
N LEU A 38 -2.45 6.89 0.70
CA LEU A 38 -3.08 6.89 -0.62
C LEU A 38 -2.27 5.96 -1.54
N ILE A 39 -2.91 4.90 -2.03
CA ILE A 39 -2.29 3.89 -2.89
C ILE A 39 -2.95 3.95 -4.27
N CYS A 40 -2.16 4.22 -5.31
CA CYS A 40 -2.59 4.19 -6.70
C CYS A 40 -1.94 2.99 -7.40
N ILE A 41 -2.76 2.11 -7.98
CA ILE A 41 -2.27 0.92 -8.70
C ILE A 41 -1.92 1.35 -10.12
N VAL A 42 -0.62 1.27 -10.45
CA VAL A 42 -0.10 1.70 -11.76
C VAL A 42 0.18 0.53 -12.69
N ASN A 43 0.27 -0.68 -12.16
CA ASN A 43 0.39 -1.90 -12.97
C ASN A 43 -0.19 -3.12 -12.21
N GLY A 44 -0.67 -4.10 -12.97
CA GLY A 44 -1.11 -5.39 -12.44
C GLY A 44 -2.51 -5.40 -11.81
N MET A 45 -2.76 -6.47 -11.06
CA MET A 45 -4.03 -6.70 -10.36
C MET A 45 -3.82 -7.51 -9.08
N GLY A 46 -4.72 -7.32 -8.13
CA GLY A 46 -4.65 -7.97 -6.83
C GLY A 46 -5.90 -7.74 -6.01
N GLU A 47 -5.76 -7.96 -4.71
CA GLU A 47 -6.83 -7.84 -3.73
C GLU A 47 -6.25 -7.33 -2.41
N LEU A 48 -6.88 -6.30 -1.86
CA LEU A 48 -6.65 -5.87 -0.48
C LEU A 48 -7.56 -6.70 0.43
N LEU A 49 -6.99 -7.37 1.42
CA LEU A 49 -7.68 -8.15 2.44
C LEU A 49 -7.55 -7.45 3.79
N TYR A 50 -8.65 -7.32 4.52
CA TYR A 50 -8.68 -6.76 5.87
C TYR A 50 -9.76 -7.44 6.71
N GLU A 51 -9.85 -7.10 8.00
CA GLU A 51 -10.71 -7.81 8.97
C GLU A 51 -12.16 -7.97 8.50
N ASP A 52 -12.74 -6.89 7.96
CA ASP A 52 -14.16 -6.83 7.58
C ASP A 52 -14.44 -7.10 6.08
N GLY A 53 -13.44 -7.49 5.29
CA GLY A 53 -13.67 -7.83 3.88
C GLY A 53 -12.48 -7.69 2.95
N SER A 54 -12.78 -7.55 1.66
CA SER A 54 -11.78 -7.38 0.62
C SER A 54 -12.18 -6.40 -0.48
N ILE A 55 -11.18 -5.82 -1.13
CA ILE A 55 -11.34 -4.89 -2.25
C ILE A 55 -10.44 -5.34 -3.40
N THR A 56 -11.02 -5.52 -4.58
CA THR A 56 -10.25 -5.80 -5.80
C THR A 56 -9.42 -4.58 -6.20
N LEU A 57 -8.13 -4.82 -6.46
CA LEU A 57 -7.17 -3.83 -6.94
C LEU A 57 -6.90 -4.06 -8.42
N THR A 58 -7.16 -3.04 -9.24
CA THR A 58 -6.88 -3.06 -10.68
C THR A 58 -6.09 -1.83 -11.09
N MET A 59 -5.31 -1.94 -12.16
CA MET A 59 -4.61 -0.78 -12.74
C MET A 59 -5.55 0.41 -12.95
N GLY A 60 -5.13 1.58 -12.51
CA GLY A 60 -5.90 2.82 -12.55
C GLY A 60 -6.79 3.06 -11.32
N SER A 61 -6.97 2.07 -10.44
CA SER A 61 -7.68 2.26 -9.18
C SER A 61 -6.82 2.99 -8.16
N SER A 62 -7.48 3.77 -7.29
CA SER A 62 -6.88 4.42 -6.14
C SER A 62 -7.70 4.10 -4.90
N ILE A 63 -7.01 3.75 -3.82
CA ILE A 63 -7.63 3.41 -2.53
C ILE A 63 -6.94 4.18 -1.41
N MET A 64 -7.65 4.34 -0.29
CA MET A 64 -7.11 4.94 0.92
C MET A 64 -7.09 3.91 2.04
N ILE A 65 -5.95 3.75 2.70
CA ILE A 65 -5.81 2.92 3.91
C ILE A 65 -5.89 3.85 5.13
N PRO A 66 -6.92 3.74 5.98
CA PRO A 66 -7.03 4.52 7.21
C PRO A 66 -5.91 4.19 8.21
N ALA A 67 -5.55 5.17 9.03
CA ALA A 67 -4.51 5.02 10.05
C ALA A 67 -4.84 3.96 11.11
N ASN A 68 -6.13 3.72 11.34
CA ASN A 68 -6.66 2.77 12.33
C ASN A 68 -7.13 1.45 11.71
N MET A 69 -6.73 1.13 10.47
CA MET A 69 -7.14 -0.10 9.79
C MET A 69 -6.54 -1.36 10.42
N GLY A 70 -5.41 -1.24 11.14
CA GLY A 70 -4.76 -2.37 11.78
C GLY A 70 -4.00 -3.24 10.77
N LYS A 71 -4.17 -4.56 10.87
CA LYS A 71 -3.50 -5.52 9.97
C LYS A 71 -4.30 -5.69 8.69
N TYR A 72 -3.60 -5.65 7.57
CA TYR A 72 -4.18 -5.92 6.26
C TYR A 72 -3.15 -6.63 5.37
N GLN A 73 -3.62 -7.22 4.28
CA GLN A 73 -2.77 -7.91 3.33
C GLN A 73 -3.05 -7.40 1.93
N ILE A 74 -2.03 -7.32 1.09
CA ILE A 74 -2.21 -7.12 -0.34
C ILE A 74 -1.75 -8.39 -1.04
N LYS A 75 -2.66 -9.03 -1.76
CA LYS A 75 -2.42 -10.26 -2.52
C LYS A 75 -2.44 -9.98 -4.01
N GLY A 76 -1.52 -10.58 -4.76
CA GLY A 76 -1.42 -10.45 -6.21
C GLY A 76 -0.09 -9.88 -6.66
N ASN A 77 -0.02 -9.57 -7.95
CA ASN A 77 1.16 -8.99 -8.59
C ASN A 77 0.81 -7.57 -9.00
N ILE A 78 1.25 -6.59 -8.21
CA ILE A 78 0.94 -5.18 -8.42
C ILE A 78 2.18 -4.30 -8.33
N GLU A 79 2.14 -3.19 -9.08
CA GLU A 79 2.98 -2.04 -8.83
C GLU A 79 2.08 -0.87 -8.40
N ALA A 80 2.46 -0.20 -7.33
CA ALA A 80 1.68 0.90 -6.78
C ALA A 80 2.54 2.10 -6.43
N ILE A 81 1.96 3.29 -6.58
CA ILE A 81 2.49 4.54 -6.04
C ILE A 81 1.75 4.82 -4.73
N VAL A 82 2.52 4.88 -3.65
CA VAL A 82 2.00 5.06 -2.28
C VAL A 82 2.48 6.39 -1.75
N SER A 83 1.56 7.18 -1.20
CA SER A 83 1.87 8.48 -0.62
C SER A 83 1.27 8.63 0.78
N TYR A 84 2.01 9.31 1.64
CA TYR A 84 1.60 9.59 3.01
C TYR A 84 2.31 10.83 3.55
N VAL A 85 1.69 11.49 4.52
CA VAL A 85 2.25 12.68 5.18
C VAL A 85 3.31 12.27 6.20
N ASN A 86 4.33 13.11 6.35
CA ASN A 86 5.35 12.91 7.38
C ASN A 86 4.92 13.63 8.66
N LYS A 87 5.04 12.94 9.82
CA LYS A 87 4.87 13.58 11.12
C LYS A 87 6.10 14.43 11.43
N TYR A 88 5.87 15.60 12.02
CA TYR A 88 6.92 16.52 12.47
C TYR A 88 7.70 15.97 13.67
#